data_AF-A0A381Y4P4-F1
#
_entry.id   AF-A0A381Y4P4-F1
#
_cell.length_a   1.000
_cell.length_b   1.000
_cell.length_c   1.000
_cell.angle_alpha   90.00
_cell.angle_beta   90.00
_cell.angle_gamma   90.00
#
_symmetry.space_group_name_H-M   'P 1'
#
loop_
_entity.id
_entity.type
_entity.pdbx_description
1 polymer ?
#
loop_
_entity_poly.entity_id
_entity_poly.type
_entity_poly.pdbx_seq_one_letter_code
_entity_poly.pdbx_strand_id
1 'polypeptide(L)' 'MGRAPGFGAQVVQVTTLASMRAPTTIICVDCGGTCHLLAHPEVEFEPGDPVAYRCADCMDRWDIVMPDHDDEGGAPD' A
#
# COMPACT_ATOMS: atom_id res chain seq x y z
N MET A 1 -1.22 32.64 -41.40
CA MET A 1 0.02 31.84 -41.30
C MET A 1 0.53 31.96 -39.87
N GLY A 2 0.58 30.88 -39.09
CA GLY A 2 1.16 30.94 -37.74
C GLY A 2 0.67 29.89 -36.75
N ARG A 3 1.29 28.71 -36.81
CA ARG A 3 1.65 27.78 -35.71
C ARG A 3 0.55 27.22 -34.79
N ALA A 4 0.30 25.92 -34.95
CA ALA A 4 -0.46 25.07 -34.03
C ALA A 4 0.26 24.86 -32.68
N PRO A 5 -0.46 24.74 -31.55
CA PRO A 5 0.11 24.26 -30.30
C PRO A 5 0.22 22.73 -30.34
N GLY A 6 1.45 22.23 -30.37
CA GLY A 6 1.75 20.81 -30.18
C GLY A 6 1.55 20.44 -28.70
N PHE A 7 0.48 19.71 -28.41
CA PHE A 7 0.29 19.06 -27.11
C PHE A 7 1.23 17.85 -27.07
N GLY A 8 2.35 17.99 -26.36
CA GLY A 8 3.30 16.90 -26.15
C GLY A 8 2.64 15.76 -25.39
N ALA A 9 2.60 14.57 -25.99
CA ALA A 9 2.18 13.36 -25.32
C ALA A 9 3.18 13.04 -24.19
N GLN A 10 2.78 13.28 -22.95
CA GLN A 10 3.55 12.81 -21.79
C GLN A 10 3.32 11.31 -21.65
N VAL A 11 4.39 10.53 -21.83
CA VAL A 11 4.40 9.09 -21.60
C VAL A 11 4.39 8.84 -20.08
N VAL A 12 3.32 8.24 -19.56
CA VAL A 12 3.31 7.74 -18.17
C VAL A 12 4.12 6.46 -18.15
N GLN A 13 5.29 6.48 -17.50
CA GLN A 13 6.08 5.26 -17.30
C GLN A 13 5.37 4.36 -16.29
N VAL A 14 4.97 3.17 -16.72
CA VAL A 14 4.50 2.10 -15.83
C VAL A 14 5.73 1.34 -15.37
N THR A 15 6.27 1.69 -14.20
CA THR A 15 7.31 0.92 -13.55
C THR A 15 6.63 -0.23 -12.80
N THR A 16 6.92 -1.46 -13.18
CA THR A 16 6.49 -2.66 -12.46
C THR A 16 7.06 -2.64 -11.04
N LEU A 17 6.19 -2.67 -10.04
CA LEU A 17 6.56 -2.63 -8.63
C LEU A 17 7.08 -3.99 -8.19
N ALA A 18 8.20 -4.01 -7.47
CA ALA A 18 8.72 -5.23 -6.86
C ALA A 18 7.79 -5.67 -5.72
N SER A 19 7.48 -6.97 -5.69
CA SER A 19 6.68 -7.60 -4.62
C SER A 19 7.25 -7.33 -3.22
N MET A 20 6.36 -7.10 -2.24
CA MET A 20 6.72 -6.84 -0.84
C MET A 20 6.09 -7.86 0.11
N ARG A 21 6.81 -8.15 1.22
CA ARG A 21 6.30 -8.98 2.31
C ARG A 21 5.63 -8.09 3.36
N ALA A 22 4.33 -8.28 3.55
CA ALA A 22 3.59 -7.60 4.61
C ALA A 22 4.12 -8.00 6.01
N PRO A 23 4.09 -7.08 7.00
CA PRO A 23 4.42 -7.42 8.37
C PRO A 23 3.44 -8.44 8.93
N THR A 24 3.91 -9.32 9.82
CA THR A 24 3.04 -10.32 10.45
C THR A 24 2.15 -9.73 11.55
N THR A 25 2.50 -8.53 12.05
CA THR A 25 1.80 -7.84 13.14
C THR A 25 1.78 -6.32 12.94
N ILE A 26 0.67 -5.70 13.34
CA ILE A 26 0.50 -4.24 13.42
C ILE A 26 -0.12 -3.83 14.77
N ILE A 27 -0.14 -2.53 15.06
CA ILE A 27 -0.82 -1.97 16.23
C ILE A 27 -2.27 -1.64 15.85
N CYS A 28 -3.22 -2.06 16.69
CA CYS A 28 -4.63 -1.71 16.52
C CYS A 28 -4.84 -0.21 16.76
N VAL A 29 -5.44 0.50 15.80
CA VAL A 29 -5.70 1.94 15.94
C VAL A 29 -6.78 2.25 16.98
N ASP A 30 -7.74 1.34 17.19
CA ASP A 30 -8.85 1.57 18.11
C ASP A 30 -8.51 1.28 19.57
N CYS A 31 -7.71 0.24 19.85
CA CYS A 31 -7.43 -0.21 21.21
C CYS A 31 -5.95 -0.23 21.60
N GLY A 32 -5.04 -0.01 20.65
CA GLY A 32 -3.59 -0.10 20.87
C GLY A 32 -3.05 -1.53 21.03
N GLY A 33 -3.91 -2.55 20.98
CA GLY A 33 -3.56 -3.96 21.07
C GLY A 33 -2.82 -4.50 19.83
N THR A 34 -2.38 -5.76 19.89
CA THR A 34 -1.65 -6.37 18.76
C THR A 34 -2.63 -6.99 17.76
N CYS A 35 -2.47 -6.60 16.50
CA CYS A 35 -3.16 -7.23 15.38
C CYS A 35 -2.26 -8.24 14.68
N HIS A 36 -2.83 -9.36 14.27
CA HIS A 36 -2.14 -10.44 13.55
C HIS A 36 -2.64 -10.54 12.12
N LEU A 37 -1.71 -10.76 11.19
CA LEU A 37 -2.01 -10.97 9.78
C LEU A 37 -2.97 -12.16 9.60
N LEU A 38 -4.07 -11.92 8.91
CA LEU A 38 -5.02 -12.95 8.48
C LEU A 38 -4.58 -13.47 7.11
N ALA A 39 -4.43 -14.79 7.01
CA ALA A 39 -4.12 -15.56 5.79
C ALA A 39 -3.16 -14.87 4.80
N HIS A 40 -1.87 -15.20 4.90
CA HIS A 40 -0.88 -14.78 3.91
C HIS A 40 -1.09 -15.57 2.60
N PRO A 41 -1.23 -14.91 1.44
CA PRO A 41 -1.23 -15.60 0.15
C PRO A 41 0.08 -16.37 -0.06
N GLU A 42 0.05 -17.42 -0.88
CA GLU A 42 1.25 -18.19 -1.23
C GLU A 42 2.21 -17.39 -2.14
N VAL A 43 1.72 -16.28 -2.69
CA VAL A 43 2.45 -15.30 -3.48
C VAL A 43 2.75 -14.05 -2.66
N GLU A 44 3.77 -13.30 -3.06
CA GLU A 44 4.08 -12.02 -2.44
C GLU A 44 3.03 -10.96 -2.81
N PHE A 45 2.83 -9.95 -1.95
CA PHE A 45 1.86 -8.89 -2.24
C PHE A 45 2.42 -7.88 -3.24
N GLU A 46 1.54 -7.34 -4.07
CA GLU A 46 1.81 -6.17 -4.90
C GLU A 46 1.35 -4.89 -4.17
N PRO A 47 1.96 -3.73 -4.43
CA PRO A 47 1.40 -2.49 -3.92
C PRO A 47 -0.02 -2.25 -4.41
N GLY A 48 -0.85 -1.68 -3.54
CA GLY A 48 -2.29 -1.59 -3.75
C GLY A 48 -3.07 -2.81 -3.26
N ASP A 49 -2.42 -3.93 -2.97
CA ASP A 49 -3.12 -5.12 -2.47
C ASP A 49 -3.65 -4.90 -1.05
N PRO A 50 -4.89 -5.34 -0.76
CA PRO A 50 -5.45 -5.32 0.59
C PRO A 50 -4.86 -6.44 1.45
N VAL A 51 -4.37 -6.07 2.63
CA VAL A 51 -3.83 -7.00 3.63
C VAL A 51 -4.68 -6.95 4.89
N ALA A 52 -5.29 -8.08 5.22
CA ALA A 52 -6.21 -8.18 6.35
C ALA A 52 -5.49 -8.55 7.66
N TYR A 53 -5.86 -7.89 8.76
CA TYR A 53 -5.38 -8.18 10.11
C TYR A 53 -6.54 -8.30 11.10
N ARG A 54 -6.34 -9.04 12.20
CA ARG A 54 -7.30 -9.12 13.32
C ARG A 54 -6.64 -8.81 14.64
N CYS A 55 -7.25 -7.92 15.42
CA CYS A 55 -6.81 -7.62 16.78
C CYS A 55 -7.06 -8.80 17.72
N ALA A 56 -6.08 -9.13 18.56
CA ALA A 56 -6.24 -10.16 19.59
C ALA A 56 -7.14 -9.69 20.76
N ASP A 57 -7.23 -8.37 20.99
CA ASP A 57 -7.91 -7.78 22.13
C ASP A 57 -9.37 -7.38 21.82
N CYS A 58 -9.57 -6.49 20.84
CA CYS A 58 -10.92 -6.01 20.48
C CYS A 58 -11.63 -6.88 19.44
N MET A 59 -10.93 -7.84 18.83
CA MET A 59 -11.44 -8.74 17.77
C MET A 59 -11.87 -8.06 16.47
N ASP A 60 -11.68 -6.75 16.35
CA ASP A 60 -11.92 -6.03 15.11
C ASP A 60 -10.94 -6.43 14.01
N ARG A 61 -11.40 -6.22 12.77
CA ARG A 61 -10.63 -6.50 11.55
C ARG A 61 -10.18 -5.19 10.92
N TRP A 62 -8.94 -5.19 10.46
CA TRP A 62 -8.32 -4.10 9.72
C TRP A 62 -7.90 -4.58 8.33
N ASP A 63 -8.00 -3.71 7.34
CA ASP A 63 -7.61 -3.98 5.96
C ASP A 63 -6.69 -2.83 5.53
N ILE A 64 -5.42 -3.13 5.34
CA ILE A 64 -4.37 -2.14 5.06
C ILE A 64 -3.89 -2.35 3.64
N VAL A 65 -3.86 -1.28 2.86
CA VAL A 65 -3.36 -1.31 1.48
C VAL A 65 -1.84 -1.35 1.50
N MET A 66 -1.23 -2.28 0.74
CA MET A 66 0.22 -2.34 0.60
C MET A 66 0.74 -1.05 -0.02
N PRO A 67 1.72 -0.38 0.63
CA PRO A 67 2.28 0.86 0.11
C PRO A 67 3.10 0.60 -1.16
N ASP A 68 3.15 1.61 -2.01
CA ASP A 68 4.11 1.67 -3.11
C ASP A 68 5.53 1.84 -2.57
N HIS A 69 6.52 1.39 -3.34
CA HIS A 69 7.94 1.44 -2.96
C HIS A 69 8.46 2.87 -2.74
N ASP A 70 7.74 3.89 -3.23
CA ASP A 70 8.04 5.32 -3.09
C ASP A 70 7.32 5.99 -1.89
N ASP A 71 6.45 5.27 -1.15
CA ASP A 71 5.71 5.82 -0.01
C ASP A 71 6.52 5.84 1.31
N GLU A 72 7.85 5.96 1.22
CA GLU A 72 8.70 6.21 2.37
C GLU A 72 8.60 7.68 2.79
N GLY A 73 7.50 8.03 3.48
CA GLY A 73 7.46 9.18 4.38
C GLY A 73 7.50 10.56 3.71
N GLY A 74 6.69 10.79 2.68
CA GLY A 74 6.51 12.11 2.08
C GLY A 74 5.64 13.06 2.91
N ALA A 75 6.14 13.56 4.04
CA ALA A 75 5.65 14.83 4.60
C ALA A 75 6.77 15.64 5.28
N PRO A 76 7.51 16.46 4.53
CA PRO A 76 8.13 17.65 5.10
C PRO A 76 7.32 18.93 4.79
N ASP A 77 6.88 19.55 5.89
CA ASP A 77 6.34 20.91 6.16
C ASP A 77 5.09 21.42 5.42
#